data_AF-A0A8T1T864-F1
#
_entry.id   AF-A0A8T1T864-F1
#
_cell.length_a   1.000
_cell.length_b   1.000
_cell.length_c   1.000
_cell.angle_alpha   90.00
_cell.angle_beta   90.00
_cell.angle_gamma   90.00
#
_symmetry.space_group_name_H-M   'P 1'
#
loop_
_entity.id
_entity.type
_entity.pdbx_description
1 polymer ?
#
loop_
_entity_poly.entity_id
_entity_poly.type
_entity_poly.pdbx_seq_one_letter_code
_entity_poly.pdbx_strand_id
1 'polypeptide(L)'
;VVVSALEGKDCKESVRVIAESVDLSEEQLTSLISGMYTLLREALRLPVSTFKQEVFKEDLQELRIPEEFIMDFASVVFGNRRPVVEATTMKQGNKLPSVNDIKWRVDVAISTSSLARALQPSILMLLKLSDGTAHRFEVPVVKFQELRYNVALILKEMNDLEKRSILKIQD
;
A
#
# COMPACT_ATOMS: atom_id res chain seq x y z
N VAL A 1 23.58 -2.82 5.34
CA VAL A 1 22.98 -4.11 4.91
C VAL A 1 21.46 -4.07 4.93
N VAL A 2 20.81 -3.99 6.09
CA VAL A 2 19.33 -4.07 6.19
C VAL A 2 18.62 -3.01 5.37
N VAL A 3 19.03 -1.73 5.48
CA VAL A 3 18.44 -0.64 4.69
C VAL A 3 18.62 -0.86 3.18
N SER A 4 19.79 -1.31 2.76
CA SER A 4 20.07 -1.62 1.35
C SER A 4 19.22 -2.78 0.83
N ALA A 5 18.94 -3.78 1.68
CA ALA A 5 18.02 -4.87 1.36
C ALA A 5 16.57 -4.38 1.23
N LEU A 6 16.13 -3.44 2.08
CA LEU A 6 14.81 -2.78 1.96
C LEU A 6 14.70 -1.95 0.67
N GLU A 7 15.80 -1.38 0.21
CA GLU A 7 15.91 -0.72 -1.11
C GLU A 7 15.99 -1.71 -2.28
N GLY A 8 15.94 -3.03 -2.03
CA GLY A 8 15.95 -4.07 -3.05
C GLY A 8 17.33 -4.34 -3.68
N LYS A 9 18.42 -3.93 -3.03
CA LYS A 9 19.80 -4.21 -3.47
C LYS A 9 20.27 -5.57 -2.98
N ASP A 10 21.17 -6.21 -3.73
CA ASP A 10 21.85 -7.42 -3.26
C ASP A 10 22.83 -7.06 -2.13
N CYS A 11 22.77 -7.83 -1.05
CA CYS A 11 23.48 -7.57 0.19
C CYS A 11 24.40 -8.73 0.60
N LYS A 12 24.50 -9.81 -0.18
CA LYS A 12 25.26 -11.02 0.17
C LYS A 12 26.71 -10.71 0.56
N GLU A 13 27.40 -9.92 -0.25
CA GLU A 13 28.80 -9.57 0.01
C GLU A 13 28.96 -8.72 1.27
N SER A 14 28.07 -7.74 1.48
CA SER A 14 28.10 -6.92 2.68
C SER A 14 27.77 -7.70 3.96
N VAL A 15 26.92 -8.72 3.89
CA VAL A 15 26.67 -9.63 5.02
C VAL A 15 27.93 -10.45 5.33
N ARG A 16 28.60 -10.95 4.29
CA ARG A 16 29.84 -11.72 4.44
C ARG A 16 30.96 -10.90 5.09
N VAL A 17 31.19 -9.67 4.62
CA VAL A 17 32.18 -8.76 5.23
C VAL A 17 31.88 -8.49 6.71
N ILE A 18 30.61 -8.34 7.07
CA ILE A 18 30.23 -8.15 8.48
C ILE A 18 30.51 -9.42 9.29
N ALA A 19 30.15 -10.59 8.77
CA ALA A 19 30.41 -11.87 9.42
C ALA A 19 31.92 -12.12 9.65
N GLU A 20 32.78 -11.65 8.75
CA GLU A 20 34.24 -11.73 8.89
C GLU A 20 34.81 -10.70 9.89
N SER A 21 34.10 -9.60 10.13
CA SER A 21 34.54 -8.50 11.01
C SER A 21 34.03 -8.57 12.45
N VAL A 22 32.98 -9.36 12.71
CA VAL A 22 32.28 -9.40 13.99
C VAL A 22 32.44 -10.77 14.64
N ASP A 23 32.75 -10.79 15.94
CA ASP A 23 32.83 -12.00 16.76
C ASP A 23 31.43 -12.46 17.21
N LEU A 24 30.57 -12.79 16.24
CA LEU A 24 29.22 -13.33 16.45
C LEU A 24 29.06 -14.63 15.68
N SER A 25 28.24 -15.54 16.19
CA SER A 25 27.87 -16.73 15.41
C SER A 25 27.02 -16.34 14.19
N GLU A 26 27.08 -17.14 13.13
CA GLU A 26 26.28 -16.93 11.92
C GLU A 26 24.77 -16.89 12.22
N GLU A 27 24.31 -17.72 13.17
CA GLU A 27 22.91 -17.76 13.62
C GLU A 27 22.50 -16.46 14.33
N GLN A 28 23.37 -15.91 15.18
CA GLN A 28 23.13 -14.65 15.89
C GLN A 28 23.07 -13.48 14.91
N LEU A 29 24.01 -13.42 13.97
CA LEU A 29 24.04 -12.39 12.94
C LEU A 29 22.79 -12.45 12.05
N THR A 30 22.38 -13.67 11.65
CA THR A 30 21.16 -13.88 10.86
C THR A 30 19.92 -13.44 11.63
N SER A 31 19.83 -13.78 12.91
CA SER A 31 18.72 -13.38 13.79
C SER A 31 18.65 -11.86 13.95
N LEU A 32 19.79 -11.19 14.13
CA LEU A 32 19.89 -9.72 14.19
C LEU A 32 19.43 -9.07 12.88
N ILE A 33 19.97 -9.51 11.74
CA ILE A 33 19.64 -8.93 10.43
C ILE A 33 18.16 -9.13 10.10
N SER A 34 17.62 -10.33 10.33
CA SER A 34 16.21 -10.65 10.08
C SER A 34 15.27 -9.89 11.01
N GLY A 35 15.61 -9.77 12.29
CA GLY A 35 14.87 -8.97 13.27
C GLY A 35 14.81 -7.50 12.87
N MET A 36 15.97 -6.89 12.57
CA MET A 36 16.04 -5.51 12.11
C MET A 36 15.28 -5.29 10.79
N TYR A 37 15.41 -6.21 9.84
CA TYR A 37 14.71 -6.14 8.56
C TYR A 37 13.19 -6.19 8.76
N THR A 38 12.71 -7.12 9.59
CA THR A 38 11.29 -7.30 9.86
C THR A 38 10.72 -6.08 10.56
N LEU A 39 11.38 -5.59 11.62
CA LEU A 39 10.95 -4.41 12.37
C LEU A 39 10.82 -3.19 11.45
N LEU A 40 11.87 -2.88 10.68
CA LEU A 40 11.85 -1.75 9.75
C LEU A 40 10.79 -1.93 8.66
N ARG A 41 10.65 -3.13 8.12
CA ARG A 41 9.65 -3.43 7.08
C ARG A 41 8.23 -3.24 7.58
N GLU A 42 7.92 -3.67 8.80
CA GLU A 42 6.59 -3.48 9.38
C GLU A 42 6.34 -2.01 9.73
N ALA A 43 7.33 -1.30 10.29
CA ALA A 43 7.21 0.13 10.57
C ALA A 43 6.98 0.97 9.29
N LEU A 44 7.62 0.61 8.17
CA LEU A 44 7.47 1.28 6.88
C LEU A 44 6.09 1.04 6.21
N ARG A 45 5.35 0.01 6.62
CA ARG A 45 3.98 -0.24 6.11
C ARG A 45 2.95 0.69 6.74
N LEU A 46 3.25 1.27 7.90
CA LEU A 46 2.33 2.13 8.62
C LEU A 46 2.32 3.54 8.02
N PRO A 47 1.15 4.15 7.75
CA PRO A 47 1.07 5.53 7.26
C PRO A 47 1.69 6.54 8.24
N VAL A 48 2.49 7.49 7.72
CA VAL A 48 3.11 8.55 8.54
C VAL A 48 2.08 9.47 9.20
N SER A 49 0.85 9.51 8.68
CA SER A 49 -0.25 10.31 9.24
C SER A 49 -0.72 9.79 10.60
N THR A 50 -0.67 8.47 10.82
CA THR A 50 -1.13 7.83 12.06
C THR A 50 0.04 7.36 12.92
N PHE A 51 1.16 7.01 12.29
CA PHE A 51 2.34 6.51 12.96
C PHE A 51 3.28 7.66 13.32
N LYS A 52 3.43 7.95 14.62
CA LYS A 52 4.23 9.08 15.11
C LYS A 52 5.65 8.63 15.44
N GLN A 53 6.61 9.50 15.14
CA GLN A 53 8.04 9.22 15.39
C GLN A 53 8.36 9.02 16.87
N GLU A 54 7.74 9.78 17.77
CA GLU A 54 8.03 9.66 19.22
C GLU A 54 7.53 8.34 19.80
N VAL A 55 6.30 7.92 19.43
CA VAL A 55 5.75 6.60 19.81
C VAL A 55 6.65 5.48 19.30
N PHE A 56 7.15 5.58 18.06
CA PHE A 56 8.09 4.60 17.54
C PHE A 56 9.39 4.54 18.35
N LYS A 57 9.94 5.68 18.80
CA LYS A 57 11.15 5.66 19.63
C LYS A 57 10.89 5.01 20.98
N GLU A 58 9.74 5.29 21.61
CA GLU A 58 9.31 4.68 22.87
C GLU A 58 9.19 3.15 22.71
N ASP A 59 8.54 2.68 21.65
CA ASP A 59 8.43 1.25 21.34
C ASP A 59 9.83 0.58 21.21
N LEU A 60 10.79 1.25 20.56
CA LEU A 60 12.16 0.73 20.42
C LEU A 60 12.91 0.68 21.76
N GLN A 61 12.66 1.64 22.67
CA GLN A 61 13.20 1.61 24.02
C GLN A 61 12.62 0.44 24.81
N GLU A 62 11.32 0.19 24.71
CA GLU A 62 10.67 -0.96 25.36
C GLU A 62 11.19 -2.30 24.84
N LEU A 63 11.49 -2.38 23.54
CA LEU A 63 12.14 -3.53 22.92
C LEU A 63 13.63 -3.67 23.29
N ARG A 64 14.15 -2.80 24.16
CA ARG A 64 15.55 -2.77 24.61
C ARG A 64 16.56 -2.59 23.49
N ILE A 65 16.20 -1.84 22.44
CA ILE A 65 17.17 -1.40 21.44
C ILE A 65 18.06 -0.32 22.07
N PRO A 66 19.40 -0.41 21.94
CA PRO A 66 20.29 0.61 22.49
C PRO A 66 20.02 2.00 21.91
N GLU A 67 20.03 3.03 22.76
CA GLU A 67 19.64 4.40 22.42
C GLU A 67 20.42 4.99 21.24
N GLU A 68 21.70 4.61 21.11
CA GLU A 68 22.58 4.99 20.01
C GLU A 68 22.04 4.58 18.64
N PHE A 69 21.25 3.51 18.54
CA PHE A 69 20.68 3.03 17.29
C PHE A 69 19.26 3.54 17.04
N ILE A 70 18.53 4.00 18.05
CA ILE A 70 17.12 4.40 17.91
C ILE A 70 16.94 5.50 16.86
N MET A 71 17.86 6.47 16.85
CA MET A 71 17.85 7.55 15.87
C MET A 71 18.06 7.04 14.44
N ASP A 72 18.87 6.00 14.24
CA ASP A 72 19.09 5.40 12.94
C ASP A 72 17.81 4.72 12.44
N PHE A 73 17.11 3.95 13.28
CA PHE A 73 15.81 3.36 12.94
C PHE A 73 14.79 4.44 12.57
N ALA A 74 14.68 5.49 13.39
CA ALA A 74 13.76 6.58 13.14
C ALA A 74 14.08 7.32 11.84
N SER A 75 15.36 7.52 11.51
CA SER A 75 15.78 8.17 10.27
C SER A 75 15.42 7.37 9.02
N VAL A 76 15.40 6.03 9.11
CA VAL A 76 15.00 5.16 8.00
C VAL A 76 13.49 5.21 7.78
N VAL A 77 12.72 5.20 8.86
CA VAL A 77 11.25 5.13 8.81
C VAL A 77 10.59 6.49 8.53
N PHE A 78 11.16 7.58 9.04
CA PHE A 78 10.58 8.94 8.96
C PHE A 78 11.41 9.92 8.12
N GLY A 79 12.62 9.53 7.69
CA GLY A 79 13.51 10.40 6.94
C GLY A 79 13.40 10.25 5.42
N ASN A 80 14.39 10.83 4.73
CA ASN A 80 14.42 10.98 3.27
C ASN A 80 14.52 9.66 2.49
N ARG A 81 14.80 8.54 3.15
CA ARG A 81 14.94 7.22 2.51
C ARG A 81 13.60 6.50 2.31
N ARG A 82 12.57 6.87 3.08
CA ARG A 82 11.24 6.25 3.02
C ARG A 82 10.64 6.21 1.60
N PRO A 83 10.65 7.30 0.81
CA PRO A 83 10.08 7.27 -0.55
C PRO A 83 10.77 6.25 -1.47
N VAL A 84 12.07 6.04 -1.28
CA VAL A 84 12.85 5.05 -2.07
C VAL A 84 12.39 3.64 -1.73
N VAL A 85 12.22 3.33 -0.44
CA VAL A 85 11.79 2.02 0.04
C VAL A 85 10.31 1.75 -0.27
N GLU A 86 9.47 2.78 -0.22
CA GLU A 86 8.08 2.67 -0.66
C GLU A 86 8.00 2.38 -2.16
N ALA A 87 8.81 3.06 -2.98
CA ALA A 87 8.86 2.83 -4.42
C ALA A 87 9.34 1.40 -4.78
N THR A 88 10.30 0.84 -4.05
CA THR A 88 10.76 -0.55 -4.25
C THR A 88 9.68 -1.55 -3.82
N THR A 89 9.04 -1.31 -2.68
CA THR A 89 7.91 -2.12 -2.19
C THR A 89 6.72 -2.05 -3.15
N MET A 90 6.45 -0.90 -3.75
CA MET A 90 5.42 -0.74 -4.77
C MET A 90 5.70 -1.55 -6.03
N LYS A 91 6.98 -1.72 -6.41
CA LYS A 91 7.41 -2.49 -7.59
C LYS A 91 7.48 -4.00 -7.32
N GLN A 92 7.80 -4.41 -6.10
CA GLN A 92 8.02 -5.81 -5.72
C GLN A 92 6.81 -6.46 -5.03
N GLY A 93 5.85 -5.67 -4.55
CA GLY A 93 4.67 -6.18 -3.84
C GLY A 93 3.66 -6.82 -4.79
N ASN A 94 3.16 -8.01 -4.43
CA ASN A 94 1.99 -8.62 -5.07
C ASN A 94 0.77 -7.74 -4.78
N LYS A 95 0.47 -6.80 -5.69
CA LYS A 95 -0.73 -5.97 -5.63
C LYS A 95 -1.80 -6.54 -6.54
N LEU A 96 -3.06 -6.42 -6.12
CA LEU A 96 -4.16 -6.59 -7.05
C LEU A 96 -4.08 -5.49 -8.13
N PRO A 97 -4.44 -5.79 -9.39
CA PRO A 97 -4.50 -4.77 -10.42
C PRO A 97 -5.39 -3.59 -9.98
N SER A 98 -4.83 -2.38 -9.99
CA SER A 98 -5.58 -1.16 -9.69
C SER A 98 -6.24 -0.61 -10.94
N VAL A 99 -7.30 0.19 -10.78
CA VAL A 99 -7.95 0.88 -11.89
C VAL A 99 -7.15 2.13 -12.26
N ASN A 100 -6.67 2.19 -13.49
CA ASN A 100 -5.90 3.33 -14.01
C ASN A 100 -6.78 4.36 -14.75
N ASP A 101 -7.80 3.91 -15.47
CA ASP A 101 -8.66 4.78 -16.28
C ASP A 101 -10.06 4.16 -16.41
N ILE A 102 -11.09 5.01 -16.33
CA ILE A 102 -12.50 4.63 -16.51
C ILE A 102 -13.12 5.55 -17.54
N LYS A 103 -13.61 4.97 -18.64
CA LYS A 103 -14.39 5.70 -19.64
C LYS A 103 -15.77 5.09 -19.77
N TRP A 104 -16.78 5.93 -19.93
CA TRP A 104 -18.16 5.50 -20.13
C TRP A 104 -18.85 6.35 -21.18
N ARG A 105 -19.85 5.77 -21.84
CA ARG A 105 -20.79 6.47 -22.71
C ARG A 105 -22.19 5.87 -22.54
N VAL A 106 -23.20 6.69 -22.81
CA VAL A 106 -24.60 6.25 -22.81
C VAL A 106 -25.06 6.18 -24.25
N ASP A 107 -25.46 4.99 -24.66
CA ASP A 107 -26.02 4.74 -25.97
C ASP A 107 -27.56 4.69 -25.82
N VAL A 108 -28.27 5.46 -26.65
CA VAL A 108 -29.73 5.44 -26.73
C VAL A 108 -30.11 5.00 -28.14
N ALA A 109 -30.71 3.82 -28.26
CA ALA A 109 -31.24 3.35 -29.54
C ALA A 109 -32.59 4.02 -29.80
N ILE A 110 -32.72 4.77 -30.90
CA ILE A 110 -33.98 5.40 -31.33
C ILE A 110 -34.59 4.55 -32.44
N SER A 111 -35.74 3.90 -32.18
CA SER A 111 -36.48 3.15 -33.21
C SER A 111 -37.73 3.92 -33.64
N THR A 112 -37.90 4.11 -34.95
CA THR A 112 -39.03 4.81 -35.57
C THR A 112 -40.24 3.91 -35.83
N SER A 113 -40.09 2.59 -35.73
CA SER A 113 -41.20 1.63 -35.70
C SER A 113 -41.56 1.29 -34.25
N SER A 114 -42.86 1.07 -34.01
CA SER A 114 -43.55 0.87 -32.73
C SER A 114 -43.13 -0.39 -31.93
N LEU A 115 -41.88 -0.84 -32.04
CA LEU A 115 -41.31 -1.83 -31.14
C LEU A 115 -40.90 -1.16 -29.83
N ALA A 116 -41.51 -1.58 -28.72
CA ALA A 116 -41.37 -1.04 -27.36
C ALA A 116 -39.94 -0.96 -26.76
N ARG A 117 -38.90 -1.37 -27.50
CA ARG A 117 -37.48 -1.25 -27.12
C ARG A 117 -36.82 0.07 -27.55
N ALA A 118 -37.58 0.97 -28.20
CA ALA A 118 -37.09 2.17 -28.88
C ALA A 118 -36.42 3.26 -28.02
N LEU A 119 -36.26 3.08 -26.70
CA LEU A 119 -35.75 4.13 -25.80
C LEU A 119 -35.01 3.55 -24.57
N GLN A 120 -34.52 2.31 -24.60
CA GLN A 120 -33.78 1.79 -23.45
C GLN A 120 -32.32 2.28 -23.49
N PRO A 121 -31.90 3.18 -22.58
CA PRO A 121 -30.51 3.60 -22.51
C PRO A 121 -29.64 2.44 -22.03
N SER A 122 -28.48 2.30 -22.64
CA SER A 122 -27.44 1.37 -22.18
C SER A 122 -26.13 2.09 -21.94
N ILE A 123 -25.39 1.69 -20.92
CA ILE A 123 -24.13 2.33 -20.53
C ILE A 123 -23.00 1.40 -20.92
N LEU A 124 -22.18 1.82 -21.87
CA LEU A 124 -20.97 1.09 -22.24
C LEU A 124 -19.80 1.62 -21.40
N MET A 125 -19.12 0.73 -20.70
CA MET A 125 -17.97 1.04 -19.87
C MET A 125 -16.69 0.43 -20.42
N LEU A 126 -15.58 1.15 -20.22
CA LEU A 126 -14.22 0.70 -20.47
C LEU A 126 -13.39 0.95 -19.21
N LEU A 127 -12.83 -0.11 -18.65
CA LEU A 127 -11.93 -0.10 -17.50
C LEU A 127 -10.53 -0.46 -17.98
N LYS A 128 -9.53 0.36 -17.67
CA LYS A 128 -8.11 -0.01 -17.87
C LYS A 128 -7.46 -0.25 -16.52
N LEU A 129 -6.77 -1.38 -16.39
CA LEU A 129 -6.12 -1.81 -15.17
C LEU A 129 -4.60 -1.60 -15.24
N SER A 130 -3.94 -1.64 -14.08
CA SER A 130 -2.49 -1.45 -13.94
C SER A 130 -1.65 -2.60 -14.49
N ASP A 131 -2.24 -3.77 -14.68
CA ASP A 131 -1.62 -4.92 -15.32
C ASP A 131 -1.64 -4.84 -16.87
N GLY A 132 -2.15 -3.75 -17.42
CA GLY A 132 -2.28 -3.51 -18.85
C GLY A 132 -3.54 -4.12 -19.47
N THR A 133 -4.36 -4.83 -18.69
CA THR A 133 -5.64 -5.36 -19.18
C THR A 133 -6.69 -4.27 -19.32
N ALA A 134 -7.61 -4.47 -20.26
CA ALA A 134 -8.73 -3.57 -20.50
C ALA A 134 -10.03 -4.36 -20.61
N HIS A 135 -11.03 -3.98 -19.82
CA HIS A 135 -12.35 -4.60 -19.83
C HIS A 135 -13.38 -3.64 -20.41
N ARG A 136 -14.06 -4.09 -21.48
CA ARG A 136 -15.18 -3.37 -22.07
C ARG A 136 -16.45 -4.18 -21.86
N PHE A 137 -17.45 -3.58 -21.23
CA PHE A 137 -18.69 -4.26 -20.91
C PHE A 137 -19.88 -3.29 -20.90
N GLU A 138 -21.07 -3.85 -21.11
CA GLU A 138 -22.34 -3.13 -21.09
C GLU A 138 -22.96 -3.22 -19.70
N VAL A 139 -23.46 -2.10 -19.20
CA VAL A 139 -24.05 -1.95 -17.87
C VAL A 139 -25.47 -1.43 -18.01
N PRO A 140 -26.49 -2.25 -17.65
CA PRO A 140 -27.86 -1.76 -17.53
C PRO A 140 -27.96 -0.63 -16.52
N VAL A 141 -28.85 0.34 -16.75
CA VAL A 141 -29.01 1.52 -15.86
C VAL A 141 -29.26 1.12 -14.40
N VAL A 142 -30.04 0.08 -14.15
CA VAL A 142 -30.31 -0.42 -12.79
C VAL A 142 -29.01 -0.85 -12.09
N LYS A 143 -28.14 -1.59 -12.79
CA LYS A 143 -26.84 -2.04 -12.25
C LYS A 143 -25.86 -0.89 -12.08
N PHE A 144 -25.93 0.12 -12.94
CA PHE A 144 -25.14 1.33 -12.75
C PHE A 144 -25.53 2.09 -11.48
N GLN A 145 -26.83 2.21 -11.18
CA GLN A 145 -27.28 2.86 -9.96
C GLN A 145 -26.88 2.07 -8.70
N GLU A 146 -26.96 0.74 -8.76
CA GLU A 146 -26.46 -0.15 -7.71
C GLU A 146 -24.96 0.05 -7.47
N LEU A 147 -24.15 0.08 -8.54
CA LEU A 147 -22.72 0.37 -8.46
C LEU A 147 -22.46 1.74 -7.82
N ARG A 148 -23.17 2.79 -8.26
CA ARG A 148 -23.04 4.15 -7.71
C ARG A 148 -23.33 4.19 -6.21
N TYR A 149 -24.39 3.51 -5.77
CA TYR A 149 -24.75 3.42 -4.36
C TYR A 149 -23.67 2.68 -3.55
N ASN A 150 -23.23 1.51 -4.02
CA ASN A 150 -22.23 0.70 -3.34
C ASN A 150 -20.88 1.42 -3.22
N VAL A 151 -20.45 2.12 -4.28
CA VAL A 151 -19.22 2.93 -4.23
C VAL A 151 -19.36 4.06 -3.20
N ALA A 152 -20.50 4.76 -3.16
CA ALA A 152 -20.73 5.80 -2.17
C ALA A 152 -20.76 5.26 -0.73
N LEU A 153 -21.33 4.06 -0.53
CA LEU A 153 -21.34 3.39 0.77
C LEU A 153 -19.92 3.04 1.23
N ILE A 154 -19.12 2.42 0.37
CA ILE A 154 -17.73 2.06 0.68
C ILE A 154 -16.90 3.32 0.98
N LEU A 155 -17.05 4.39 0.18
CA LEU A 155 -16.34 5.66 0.43
C LEU A 155 -16.72 6.27 1.78
N LYS A 156 -18.00 6.19 2.17
CA LYS A 156 -18.45 6.63 3.49
C LYS A 156 -17.80 5.79 4.60
N GLU A 157 -17.82 4.47 4.47
CA GLU A 157 -17.21 3.56 5.45
C GLU A 157 -15.70 3.79 5.58
N MET A 158 -14.99 3.98 4.47
CA MET A 158 -13.56 4.31 4.46
C MET A 158 -13.28 5.62 5.21
N ASN A 159 -14.08 6.66 4.95
CA ASN A 159 -13.97 7.95 5.63
C ASN A 159 -14.32 7.85 7.13
N ASP A 160 -15.31 7.02 7.49
CA ASP A 160 -15.67 6.78 8.89
C ASP A 160 -14.54 6.01 9.62
N LEU A 161 -13.89 5.05 8.96
CA LEU A 161 -12.70 4.35 9.48
C LEU A 161 -11.52 5.30 9.67
N GLU A 162 -11.24 6.15 8.69
CA GLU A 162 -10.18 7.16 8.78
C GLU A 162 -10.42 8.09 9.97
N LYS A 163 -11.66 8.59 10.14
CA LYS A 163 -12.04 9.43 11.29
C LYS A 163 -11.94 8.71 12.64
N ARG A 164 -12.26 7.41 12.69
CA ARG A 164 -12.12 6.61 13.91
C ARG A 164 -10.65 6.37 14.28
N SER A 165 -9.75 6.23 13.30
CA SER A 165 -8.32 6.06 13.56
C SER A 165 -7.64 7.28 14.18
N ILE A 166 -8.32 8.44 14.19
CA ILE A 166 -7.88 9.68 14.87
C ILE A 166 -8.34 9.71 16.35
N LEU A 167 -9.18 8.77 16.79
CA LEU A 167 -9.67 8.73 18.17
C LEU A 167 -8.68 8.03 19.12
N LYS A 168 -7.79 8.86 19.66
CA LYS A 168 -7.23 8.84 21.03
C LYS A 168 -6.64 7.50 21.51
N ILE A 169 -5.33 7.36 21.32
CA ILE A 169 -4.50 6.78 22.38
C ILE A 169 -4.60 7.77 23.54
N GLN A 170 -5.27 7.38 24.63
CA GLN A 170 -5.24 8.12 25.89
C GLN A 170 -3.87 7.89 26.53
N ASP A 171 -3.28 9.00 27.00
CA ASP A 171 -2.05 9.05 27.80
C ASP A 171 -2.07 8.07 28.99
#